data_AF-A0A1H1MUM1-F1
#
_entry.id   AF-A0A1H1MUM1-F1
#
_cell.length_a   1.000
_cell.length_b   1.000
_cell.length_c   1.000
_cell.angle_alpha   90.00
_cell.angle_beta   90.00
_cell.angle_gamma   90.00
#
_symmetry.space_group_name_H-M   'P 1'
#
loop_
_entity.id
_entity.type
_entity.pdbx_description
1 polymer ?
#
loop_
_entity_poly.entity_id
_entity_poly.type
_entity_poly.pdbx_seq_one_letter_code
_entity_poly.pdbx_strand_id
1 'polypeptide(L)'
;MKEALKKLNKKFKEQELQRLANEREGLIHALENLKEDYLKINDLQKFVLIAENVFKLSFYKDDEVIEVVKSFGLLKYTPNVFINNTDFFQALDGYQEQVEYLYPYELVWGFYERYSSSVIKEKIALDLKIDLSDVGRKVNRQINNLNFPPILRDVIDDLKKLADLLKTEIPNYKMPLSDTNPLTSVMHIINYAHKNELYNLYHFLIDFNRELNFIDVDEGDFKFEFYALLEILYRTKGQLNNSEKAKANYYNERQFRVAHVNRNILS
;
A
#
# COMPACT_ATOMS: atom_id res chain seq x y z
N MET A 1 13.74 -24.26 8.24
CA MET A 1 13.26 -23.10 7.46
C MET A 1 13.08 -21.84 8.31
N LYS A 2 12.30 -21.87 9.41
CA LYS A 2 12.10 -20.69 10.30
C LYS A 2 13.38 -19.98 10.74
N GLU A 3 14.41 -20.71 11.19
CA GLU A 3 15.68 -20.10 11.60
C GLU A 3 16.45 -19.40 10.46
N ALA A 4 16.41 -19.98 9.26
CA ALA A 4 17.02 -19.36 8.08
C ALA A 4 16.27 -18.08 7.70
N LEU A 5 14.93 -18.13 7.71
CA LEU A 5 14.09 -16.96 7.48
C LEU A 5 14.31 -15.88 8.54
N LYS A 6 14.45 -16.23 9.83
CA LYS A 6 14.75 -15.27 10.91
C LYS A 6 16.03 -14.49 10.63
N LYS A 7 17.08 -15.15 10.11
CA LYS A 7 18.33 -14.48 9.70
C LYS A 7 18.12 -13.56 8.50
N LEU A 8 17.36 -13.99 7.49
CA LEU A 8 17.05 -13.17 6.31
C LEU A 8 16.22 -11.94 6.68
N ASN A 9 15.15 -12.13 7.45
CA ASN A 9 14.28 -11.06 7.95
C ASN A 9 15.07 -10.05 8.77
N LYS A 10 15.95 -10.51 9.67
CA LYS A 10 16.83 -9.63 10.45
C LYS A 10 17.75 -8.79 9.56
N LYS A 11 18.44 -9.43 8.61
CA LYS A 11 19.33 -8.74 7.67
C LYS A 11 18.57 -7.69 6.85
N PHE A 12 17.42 -8.06 6.29
CA PHE A 12 16.57 -7.14 5.52
C PHE A 12 16.13 -5.96 6.38
N LYS A 13 15.59 -6.22 7.58
CA LYS A 13 15.17 -5.18 8.54
C LYS A 13 16.29 -4.18 8.84
N GLU A 14 17.49 -4.67 9.13
CA GLU A 14 18.66 -3.80 9.44
C GLU A 14 19.02 -2.91 8.25
N GLN A 15 19.06 -3.47 7.04
CA GLN A 15 19.33 -2.72 5.81
C GLN A 15 18.25 -1.68 5.54
N GLU A 16 16.98 -2.05 5.71
CA GLU A 16 15.85 -1.20 5.38
C GLU A 16 15.69 -0.04 6.39
N LEU A 17 15.86 -0.31 7.68
CA LEU A 17 15.89 0.75 8.70
C LEU A 17 17.04 1.73 8.48
N GLN A 18 18.22 1.24 8.06
CA GLN A 18 19.33 2.11 7.70
C GLN A 18 19.02 2.96 6.46
N ARG A 19 18.41 2.37 5.42
CA ARG A 19 17.97 3.09 4.21
C ARG A 19 17.02 4.23 4.58
N LEU A 20 15.98 3.93 5.37
CA LEU A 20 15.01 4.92 5.81
C LEU A 20 15.67 6.03 6.64
N ALA A 21 16.52 5.69 7.60
CA ALA A 21 17.25 6.69 8.40
C ALA A 21 18.05 7.68 7.52
N ASN A 22 18.70 7.19 6.47
CA ASN A 22 19.51 8.00 5.55
C ASN A 22 18.67 8.87 4.60
N GLU A 23 17.44 8.48 4.28
CA GLU A 23 16.60 9.21 3.32
C GLU A 23 15.84 10.37 3.95
N ARG A 24 15.54 10.31 5.25
CA ARG A 24 14.64 11.25 5.95
C ARG A 24 14.98 12.72 5.71
N GLU A 25 16.21 13.14 6.00
CA GLU A 25 16.64 14.53 5.86
C GLU A 25 16.60 15.00 4.40
N GLY A 26 17.03 14.14 3.48
CA GLY A 26 16.99 14.44 2.04
C GLY A 26 15.57 14.68 1.53
N LEU A 27 14.58 13.94 2.05
CA LEU A 27 13.18 14.11 1.70
C LEU A 27 12.57 15.39 2.27
N ILE A 28 12.93 15.77 3.50
CA ILE A 28 12.52 17.05 4.10
C ILE A 28 13.04 18.21 3.26
N HIS A 29 14.36 18.22 3.00
CA HIS A 29 15.00 19.25 2.18
C HIS A 29 14.42 19.29 0.76
N ALA A 30 14.11 18.14 0.16
CA ALA A 30 13.46 18.09 -1.15
C ALA A 30 12.08 18.77 -1.13
N LEU A 31 11.25 18.53 -0.11
CA LEU A 31 9.97 19.22 0.02
C LEU A 31 10.15 20.71 0.24
N GLU A 32 11.03 21.13 1.15
CA GLU A 32 11.29 22.55 1.42
C GLU A 32 11.69 23.33 0.16
N ASN A 33 12.53 22.74 -0.70
CA ASN A 33 12.91 23.35 -1.97
C ASN A 33 11.77 23.46 -2.98
N LEU A 34 10.73 22.63 -2.86
CA LEU A 34 9.54 22.69 -3.71
C LEU A 34 8.52 23.73 -3.23
N LYS A 35 8.75 24.36 -2.06
CA LYS A 35 7.75 25.17 -1.38
C LYS A 35 7.28 26.38 -2.19
N GLU A 36 8.21 27.10 -2.78
CA GLU A 36 7.88 28.31 -3.54
C GLU A 36 7.04 28.00 -4.79
N ASP A 37 7.39 26.94 -5.50
CA ASP A 37 6.66 26.51 -6.70
C ASP A 37 5.31 25.92 -6.35
N TYR A 38 5.23 25.17 -5.24
CA TYR A 38 4.00 24.60 -4.72
C TYR A 38 2.90 25.66 -4.49
N LEU A 39 3.26 26.85 -4.03
CA LEU A 39 2.30 27.93 -3.77
C LEU A 39 1.73 28.57 -5.04
N LYS A 40 2.38 28.38 -6.19
CA LYS A 40 2.04 29.04 -7.47
C LYS A 40 1.19 28.16 -8.40
N ILE A 41 1.04 26.87 -8.09
CA ILE A 41 0.41 25.87 -8.96
C ILE A 41 -0.98 25.44 -8.48
N ASN A 42 -1.77 24.80 -9.35
CA ASN A 42 -3.10 24.30 -8.99
C ASN A 42 -3.04 22.99 -8.17
N ASP A 43 -4.17 22.59 -7.57
CA ASP A 43 -4.19 21.46 -6.63
C ASP A 43 -3.80 20.11 -7.25
N LEU A 44 -4.12 19.87 -8.53
CA LEU A 44 -3.68 18.65 -9.22
C LEU A 44 -2.16 18.64 -9.43
N GLN A 45 -1.58 19.79 -9.77
CA GLN A 45 -0.12 19.93 -9.90
C GLN A 45 0.56 19.81 -8.53
N LYS A 46 -0.02 20.41 -7.48
CA LYS A 46 0.43 20.25 -6.08
C LYS A 46 0.49 18.78 -5.69
N PHE A 47 -0.58 18.03 -5.97
CA PHE A 47 -0.65 16.60 -5.71
C PHE A 47 0.52 15.86 -6.38
N VAL A 48 0.72 16.04 -7.68
CA VAL A 48 1.80 15.37 -8.43
C VAL A 48 3.17 15.76 -7.88
N LEU A 49 3.37 17.03 -7.51
CA LEU A 49 4.64 17.57 -7.07
C LEU A 49 5.13 16.96 -5.75
N ILE A 50 4.22 16.73 -4.79
CA ILE A 50 4.61 16.33 -3.43
C ILE A 50 4.34 14.85 -3.11
N ALA A 51 3.50 14.16 -3.88
CA ALA A 51 2.97 12.85 -3.50
C ALA A 51 4.04 11.81 -3.16
N GLU A 52 5.12 11.74 -3.95
CA GLU A 52 6.18 10.74 -3.74
C GLU A 52 6.99 11.02 -2.48
N ASN A 53 7.41 12.27 -2.26
CA ASN A 53 8.18 12.64 -1.08
C ASN A 53 7.34 12.51 0.21
N VAL A 54 6.06 12.91 0.16
CA VAL A 54 5.15 12.74 1.30
C VAL A 54 4.88 11.25 1.58
N PHE A 55 4.76 10.42 0.55
CA PHE A 55 4.67 8.96 0.71
C PHE A 55 5.91 8.41 1.43
N LYS A 56 7.11 8.73 0.98
CA LYS A 56 8.34 8.24 1.63
C LYS A 56 8.48 8.77 3.05
N LEU A 57 8.09 10.02 3.30
CA LEU A 57 8.07 10.58 4.64
C LEU A 57 7.00 9.93 5.56
N SER A 58 6.00 9.26 5.00
CA SER A 58 4.92 8.65 5.78
C SER A 58 5.34 7.47 6.67
N PHE A 59 6.61 7.05 6.56
CA PHE A 59 7.24 6.03 7.40
C PHE A 59 7.97 6.61 8.63
N TYR A 60 7.96 7.92 8.80
CA TYR A 60 8.45 8.62 9.98
C TYR A 60 7.28 9.33 10.67
N LYS A 61 7.13 9.09 11.97
CA LYS A 61 6.07 9.71 12.78
C LYS A 61 6.70 10.50 13.92
N ASP A 62 7.38 11.56 13.54
CA ASP A 62 8.02 12.52 14.43
C ASP A 62 7.51 13.94 14.13
N ASP A 63 7.68 14.85 15.09
CA ASP A 63 7.05 16.18 15.03
C ASP A 63 7.53 17.01 13.84
N GLU A 64 8.83 16.98 13.52
CA GLU A 64 9.41 17.72 12.40
C GLU A 64 8.80 17.28 11.06
N VAL A 65 8.72 15.97 10.81
CA VAL A 65 8.11 15.43 9.58
C VAL A 65 6.64 15.83 9.46
N ILE A 66 5.91 15.78 10.57
CA ILE A 66 4.50 16.17 10.59
C ILE A 66 4.34 17.68 10.33
N GLU A 67 5.21 18.53 10.87
CA GLU A 67 5.20 19.98 10.62
C GLU A 67 5.49 20.31 9.15
N VAL A 68 6.52 19.68 8.58
CA VAL A 68 6.87 19.84 7.15
C VAL A 68 5.66 19.49 6.28
N VAL A 69 5.03 18.34 6.50
CA VAL A 69 3.85 17.89 5.75
C VAL A 69 2.66 18.85 5.92
N LYS A 70 2.38 19.28 7.16
CA LYS A 70 1.32 20.25 7.45
C LYS A 70 1.55 21.58 6.75
N SER A 71 2.80 22.01 6.57
CA SER A 71 3.10 23.25 5.86
C SER A 71 2.52 23.24 4.44
N PHE A 72 2.40 22.08 3.79
CA PHE A 72 1.79 21.94 2.45
C PHE A 72 0.25 21.96 2.47
N GLY A 73 -0.38 22.22 3.61
CA GLY A 73 -1.85 22.21 3.74
C GLY A 73 -2.43 20.80 3.92
N LEU A 74 -1.59 19.81 4.19
CA LEU A 74 -1.99 18.43 4.47
C LEU A 74 -2.28 18.28 5.98
N LEU A 75 -3.49 18.65 6.40
CA LEU A 75 -3.77 18.87 7.83
C LEU A 75 -4.62 17.77 8.47
N LYS A 76 -5.58 17.19 7.74
CA LYS A 76 -6.67 16.40 8.35
C LYS A 76 -6.50 14.92 8.12
N TYR A 77 -6.15 14.49 6.92
CA TYR A 77 -6.18 13.07 6.57
C TYR A 77 -4.78 12.47 6.48
N THR A 78 -3.85 13.16 5.82
CA THR A 78 -2.54 12.62 5.47
C THR A 78 -1.65 12.36 6.70
N PRO A 79 -1.47 13.31 7.64
CA PRO A 79 -0.62 13.07 8.81
C PRO A 79 -1.11 11.93 9.73
N ASN A 80 -2.42 11.67 9.72
CA ASN A 80 -3.05 10.71 10.62
C ASN A 80 -2.78 9.24 10.23
N VAL A 81 -2.32 9.00 9.02
CA VAL A 81 -1.98 7.66 8.51
C VAL A 81 -0.47 7.42 8.42
N PHE A 82 0.34 8.32 8.99
CA PHE A 82 1.77 8.13 9.12
C PHE A 82 2.06 7.10 10.21
N ILE A 83 3.10 6.30 9.97
CA ILE A 83 3.53 5.24 10.87
C ILE A 83 4.98 5.44 11.27
N ASN A 84 5.38 4.83 12.38
CA ASN A 84 6.78 4.71 12.76
C ASN A 84 7.33 3.39 12.19
N ASN A 85 8.36 3.46 11.34
CA ASN A 85 8.97 2.28 10.72
C ASN A 85 9.55 1.29 11.74
N THR A 86 10.11 1.78 12.86
CA THR A 86 10.70 0.95 13.91
C THR A 86 9.63 0.16 14.62
N ASP A 87 8.53 0.81 14.99
CA ASP A 87 7.36 0.15 15.60
C ASP A 87 6.76 -0.90 14.64
N PHE A 88 6.70 -0.59 13.35
CA PHE A 88 6.22 -1.52 12.33
C PHE A 88 7.06 -2.80 12.28
N PHE A 89 8.38 -2.69 12.19
CA PHE A 89 9.24 -3.88 12.15
C PHE A 89 9.29 -4.62 13.49
N GLN A 90 9.13 -3.93 14.63
CA GLN A 90 8.96 -4.60 15.92
C GLN A 90 7.66 -5.40 15.99
N ALA A 91 6.56 -4.87 15.44
CA ALA A 91 5.30 -5.60 15.34
C ALA A 91 5.43 -6.84 14.45
N LEU A 92 6.16 -6.74 13.33
CA LEU A 92 6.45 -7.90 12.48
C LEU A 92 7.31 -8.95 13.21
N ASP A 93 8.30 -8.55 14.00
CA ASP A 93 9.11 -9.49 14.81
C ASP A 93 8.24 -10.26 15.80
N GLY A 94 7.41 -9.54 16.57
CA GLY A 94 6.49 -10.17 17.51
C GLY A 94 5.49 -11.10 16.81
N TYR A 95 4.99 -10.71 15.64
CA TYR A 95 4.08 -11.52 14.84
C TYR A 95 4.74 -12.80 14.34
N GLN A 96 5.92 -12.71 13.70
CA GLN A 96 6.61 -13.86 13.12
C GLN A 96 7.00 -14.91 14.17
N GLU A 97 7.21 -14.51 15.43
CA GLU A 97 7.49 -15.44 16.54
C GLU A 97 6.27 -16.24 17.00
N GLN A 98 5.05 -15.74 16.75
CA GLN A 98 3.80 -16.33 17.23
C GLN A 98 3.10 -17.21 16.21
N VAL A 99 3.45 -17.05 14.93
CA VAL A 99 2.75 -17.70 13.81
C VAL A 99 3.40 -18.99 13.35
N GLU A 100 2.59 -19.87 12.79
CA GLU A 100 3.01 -21.12 12.20
C GLU A 100 3.67 -20.89 10.83
N TYR A 101 3.06 -20.05 9.99
CA TYR A 101 3.54 -19.83 8.62
C TYR A 101 4.73 -18.87 8.54
N LEU A 102 5.38 -18.90 7.38
CA LEU A 102 6.56 -18.11 7.07
C LEU A 102 6.17 -16.80 6.38
N TYR A 103 6.66 -15.67 6.90
CA TYR A 103 6.41 -14.34 6.37
C TYR A 103 7.74 -13.62 6.08
N PRO A 104 8.25 -13.67 4.84
CA PRO A 104 9.46 -12.97 4.45
C PRO A 104 9.25 -11.45 4.50
N TYR A 105 10.11 -10.75 5.24
CA TYR A 105 9.94 -9.31 5.43
C TYR A 105 10.12 -8.53 4.15
N GLU A 106 11.01 -8.94 3.26
CA GLU A 106 11.19 -8.29 1.97
C GLU A 106 9.91 -8.31 1.14
N LEU A 107 9.22 -9.46 1.10
CA LEU A 107 7.95 -9.60 0.40
C LEU A 107 6.84 -8.79 1.07
N VAL A 108 6.70 -8.90 2.40
CA VAL A 108 5.70 -8.17 3.17
C VAL A 108 5.89 -6.66 3.04
N TRP A 109 7.13 -6.18 3.17
CA TRP A 109 7.47 -4.77 3.07
C TRP A 109 7.26 -4.22 1.66
N GLY A 110 7.68 -4.94 0.61
CA GLY A 110 7.50 -4.48 -0.77
C GLY A 110 6.03 -4.26 -1.15
N PHE A 111 5.13 -5.17 -0.74
CA PHE A 111 3.69 -4.97 -0.91
C PHE A 111 3.12 -3.89 0.02
N TYR A 112 3.64 -3.80 1.25
CA TYR A 112 3.23 -2.77 2.19
C TYR A 112 3.59 -1.35 1.69
N GLU A 113 4.75 -1.16 1.05
CA GLU A 113 5.14 0.12 0.44
C GLU A 113 4.19 0.51 -0.70
N ARG A 114 3.84 -0.43 -1.58
CA ARG A 114 2.87 -0.19 -2.67
C ARG A 114 1.48 0.16 -2.13
N TYR A 115 0.99 -0.62 -1.16
CA TYR A 115 -0.26 -0.33 -0.46
C TYR A 115 -0.22 1.06 0.20
N SER A 116 0.87 1.37 0.90
CA SER A 116 1.10 2.64 1.58
C SER A 116 1.09 3.81 0.62
N SER A 117 1.75 3.70 -0.53
CA SER A 117 1.79 4.75 -1.56
C SER A 117 0.39 5.13 -2.02
N SER A 118 -0.46 4.12 -2.26
CA SER A 118 -1.86 4.33 -2.64
C SER A 118 -2.68 5.00 -1.52
N VAL A 119 -2.54 4.53 -0.27
CA VAL A 119 -3.23 5.15 0.88
C VAL A 119 -2.83 6.61 1.07
N ILE A 120 -1.53 6.93 0.97
CA ILE A 120 -1.04 8.30 1.11
C ILE A 120 -1.56 9.18 -0.01
N LYS A 121 -1.53 8.71 -1.26
CA LYS A 121 -2.12 9.44 -2.41
C LYS A 121 -3.61 9.72 -2.18
N GLU A 122 -4.37 8.74 -1.72
CA GLU A 122 -5.78 8.93 -1.37
C GLU A 122 -5.95 10.04 -0.29
N LYS A 123 -5.14 10.03 0.77
CA LYS A 123 -5.25 11.03 1.85
C LYS A 123 -4.79 12.43 1.45
N ILE A 124 -3.75 12.54 0.62
CA ILE A 124 -3.34 13.82 0.03
C ILE A 124 -4.47 14.39 -0.82
N ALA A 125 -5.09 13.56 -1.66
CA ALA A 125 -6.21 13.99 -2.50
C ALA A 125 -7.38 14.51 -1.64
N LEU A 126 -7.69 13.84 -0.51
CA LEU A 126 -8.73 14.32 0.42
C LEU A 126 -8.38 15.66 1.07
N ASP A 127 -7.13 15.87 1.50
CA ASP A 127 -6.69 17.15 2.07
C ASP A 127 -6.73 18.28 1.02
N LEU A 128 -6.34 17.99 -0.21
CA LEU A 128 -6.36 18.92 -1.35
C LEU A 128 -7.73 19.04 -2.03
N LYS A 129 -8.77 18.35 -1.53
CA LYS A 129 -10.14 18.33 -2.10
C LYS A 129 -10.18 17.89 -3.57
N ILE A 130 -9.34 16.96 -3.95
CA ILE A 130 -9.27 16.37 -5.28
C ILE A 130 -10.13 15.10 -5.31
N ASP A 131 -11.11 15.08 -6.21
CA ASP A 131 -11.83 13.83 -6.53
C ASP A 131 -11.03 13.05 -7.59
N LEU A 132 -10.32 12.02 -7.13
CA LEU A 132 -9.53 11.13 -7.98
C LEU A 132 -10.39 10.42 -9.05
N SER A 133 -11.65 10.08 -8.75
CA SER A 133 -12.53 9.43 -9.70
C SER A 133 -12.90 10.39 -10.83
N ASP A 134 -13.17 11.65 -10.50
CA ASP A 134 -13.42 12.72 -11.48
C ASP A 134 -12.20 13.02 -12.34
N VAL A 135 -11.01 13.03 -11.75
CA VAL A 135 -9.75 13.17 -12.50
C VAL A 135 -9.63 12.02 -13.52
N GLY A 136 -9.79 10.76 -13.09
CA GLY A 136 -9.76 9.61 -13.99
C GLY A 136 -10.76 9.72 -15.15
N ARG A 137 -12.01 10.11 -14.86
CA ARG A 137 -13.06 10.32 -15.87
C ARG A 137 -12.70 11.43 -16.87
N LYS A 138 -12.19 12.57 -16.37
CA LYS A 138 -11.82 13.72 -17.23
C LYS A 138 -10.69 13.35 -18.17
N VAL A 139 -9.66 12.68 -17.68
CA VAL A 139 -8.52 12.31 -18.53
C VAL A 139 -8.90 11.25 -19.55
N ASN A 140 -9.71 10.24 -19.18
CA ASN A 140 -10.23 9.27 -20.16
C ASN A 140 -11.04 9.94 -21.28
N ARG A 141 -11.85 10.98 -20.97
CA ARG A 141 -12.53 11.77 -22.02
C ARG A 141 -11.55 12.46 -22.96
N GLN A 142 -10.45 13.00 -22.43
CA GLN A 142 -9.41 13.62 -23.26
C GLN A 142 -8.73 12.61 -24.17
N ILE A 143 -8.46 11.40 -23.68
CA ILE A 143 -7.87 10.29 -24.46
C ILE A 143 -8.79 9.92 -25.63
N ASN A 144 -10.08 9.71 -25.34
CA ASN A 144 -11.08 9.30 -26.34
C ASN A 144 -11.33 10.40 -27.39
N ASN A 145 -11.20 11.66 -27.01
CA ASN A 145 -11.36 12.80 -27.91
C ASN A 145 -10.06 13.19 -28.65
N LEU A 146 -9.00 12.37 -28.56
CA LEU A 146 -7.68 12.63 -29.16
C LEU A 146 -7.02 13.95 -28.75
N ASN A 147 -7.44 14.53 -27.63
CA ASN A 147 -6.94 15.79 -27.08
C ASN A 147 -5.98 15.57 -25.90
N PHE A 148 -5.54 14.32 -25.70
CA PHE A 148 -4.60 13.98 -24.65
C PHE A 148 -3.15 14.07 -25.16
N PRO A 149 -2.21 14.67 -24.40
CA PRO A 149 -0.82 14.81 -24.83
C PRO A 149 -0.18 13.46 -25.23
N PRO A 150 0.50 13.37 -26.40
CA PRO A 150 1.07 12.11 -26.89
C PRO A 150 2.02 11.44 -25.88
N ILE A 151 2.90 12.21 -25.23
CA ILE A 151 3.84 11.71 -24.21
C ILE A 151 3.11 10.99 -23.07
N LEU A 152 1.95 11.50 -22.66
CA LEU A 152 1.17 10.88 -21.60
C LEU A 152 0.39 9.64 -22.09
N ARG A 153 0.09 9.56 -23.39
CA ARG A 153 -0.47 8.34 -24.00
C ARG A 153 0.56 7.21 -23.98
N ASP A 154 1.82 7.49 -24.32
CA ASP A 154 2.89 6.48 -24.29
C ASP A 154 3.05 5.86 -22.90
N VAL A 155 2.99 6.69 -21.84
CA VAL A 155 3.01 6.23 -20.44
C VAL A 155 1.86 5.26 -20.12
N ILE A 156 0.66 5.52 -20.66
CA ILE A 156 -0.50 4.65 -20.46
C ILE A 156 -0.31 3.32 -21.20
N ASP A 157 0.22 3.36 -22.42
CA ASP A 157 0.46 2.17 -23.21
C ASP A 157 1.54 1.28 -22.59
N ASP A 158 2.59 1.88 -22.03
CA ASP A 158 3.62 1.13 -21.28
C ASP A 158 3.07 0.54 -19.98
N LEU A 159 2.17 1.24 -19.29
CA LEU A 159 1.48 0.69 -18.12
C LEU A 159 0.62 -0.53 -18.48
N LYS A 160 -0.06 -0.51 -19.63
CA LYS A 160 -0.83 -1.65 -20.13
C LYS A 160 0.05 -2.84 -20.46
N LYS A 161 1.15 -2.62 -21.21
CA LYS A 161 2.13 -3.68 -21.52
C LYS A 161 2.68 -4.33 -20.25
N LEU A 162 2.99 -3.53 -19.24
CA LEU A 162 3.44 -4.05 -17.94
C LEU A 162 2.35 -4.88 -17.27
N ALA A 163 1.09 -4.43 -17.30
CA ALA A 163 -0.02 -5.18 -16.72
C ALA A 163 -0.23 -6.54 -17.40
N ASP A 164 -0.09 -6.59 -18.73
CA ASP A 164 -0.23 -7.82 -19.50
C ASP A 164 0.94 -8.77 -19.28
N LEU A 165 2.17 -8.24 -19.19
CA LEU A 165 3.34 -9.02 -18.81
C LEU A 165 3.14 -9.63 -17.41
N LEU A 166 2.71 -8.84 -16.43
CA LEU A 166 2.49 -9.33 -15.06
C LEU A 166 1.42 -10.42 -14.99
N LYS A 167 0.32 -10.28 -15.73
CA LYS A 167 -0.71 -11.34 -15.81
C LYS A 167 -0.19 -12.62 -16.47
N THR A 168 0.71 -12.48 -17.43
CA THR A 168 1.28 -13.62 -18.17
C THR A 168 2.29 -14.38 -17.32
N GLU A 169 3.20 -13.66 -16.67
CA GLU A 169 4.27 -14.26 -15.85
C GLU A 169 3.77 -14.67 -14.46
N ILE A 170 2.72 -14.03 -13.95
CA ILE A 170 2.18 -14.25 -12.61
C ILE A 170 0.64 -14.35 -12.71
N PRO A 171 0.09 -15.54 -13.02
CA PRO A 171 -1.32 -15.71 -13.38
C PRO A 171 -2.34 -15.17 -12.38
N ASN A 172 -1.99 -15.16 -11.08
CA ASN A 172 -2.85 -14.66 -10.00
C ASN A 172 -2.59 -13.20 -9.62
N TYR A 173 -1.70 -12.49 -10.32
CA TYR A 173 -1.40 -11.09 -10.02
C TYR A 173 -2.57 -10.19 -10.42
N LYS A 174 -3.17 -9.54 -9.43
CA LYS A 174 -4.28 -8.63 -9.61
C LYS A 174 -3.77 -7.22 -9.92
N MET A 175 -3.91 -6.85 -11.20
CA MET A 175 -3.74 -5.49 -11.70
C MET A 175 -4.87 -5.17 -12.69
N PRO A 176 -6.07 -4.81 -12.19
CA PRO A 176 -7.26 -4.67 -13.03
C PRO A 176 -7.20 -3.35 -13.80
N LEU A 177 -6.44 -3.32 -14.89
CA LEU A 177 -6.37 -2.20 -15.82
C LEU A 177 -7.29 -2.44 -17.01
N SER A 178 -8.21 -1.52 -17.24
CA SER A 178 -9.09 -1.51 -18.41
C SER A 178 -8.37 -0.98 -19.65
N ASP A 179 -8.56 -1.64 -20.80
CA ASP A 179 -8.04 -1.16 -22.08
C ASP A 179 -8.68 0.16 -22.51
N THR A 180 -9.97 0.32 -22.24
CA THR A 180 -10.76 1.49 -22.64
C THR A 180 -10.71 2.62 -21.62
N ASN A 181 -10.50 2.30 -20.35
CA ASN A 181 -10.52 3.27 -19.25
C ASN A 181 -9.35 3.08 -18.26
N PRO A 182 -8.09 3.10 -18.73
CA PRO A 182 -6.94 2.76 -17.91
C PRO A 182 -6.76 3.70 -16.72
N LEU A 183 -7.00 5.01 -16.86
CA LEU A 183 -6.79 5.93 -15.74
C LEU A 183 -7.87 5.85 -14.67
N THR A 184 -9.14 5.68 -15.04
CA THR A 184 -10.18 5.34 -14.06
C THR A 184 -9.81 4.06 -13.29
N SER A 185 -9.21 3.08 -13.97
CA SER A 185 -8.74 1.85 -13.33
C SER A 185 -7.61 2.12 -12.32
N VAL A 186 -6.63 2.96 -12.68
CA VAL A 186 -5.56 3.39 -11.75
C VAL A 186 -6.15 4.09 -10.52
N MET A 187 -7.11 5.00 -10.71
CA MET A 187 -7.75 5.70 -9.60
C MET A 187 -8.56 4.75 -8.71
N HIS A 188 -9.18 3.72 -9.29
CA HIS A 188 -9.81 2.65 -8.54
C HIS A 188 -8.79 1.82 -7.76
N ILE A 189 -7.64 1.50 -8.32
CA ILE A 189 -6.57 0.77 -7.63
C ILE A 189 -6.10 1.57 -6.40
N ILE A 190 -5.92 2.89 -6.54
CA ILE A 190 -5.55 3.78 -5.43
C ILE A 190 -6.61 3.73 -4.31
N ASN A 191 -7.89 3.92 -4.66
CA ASN A 191 -8.99 3.96 -3.68
C ASN A 191 -9.24 2.62 -2.96
N TYR A 192 -8.85 1.50 -3.58
CA TYR A 192 -9.08 0.16 -3.07
C TYR A 192 -7.79 -0.65 -3.02
N ALA A 193 -6.68 -0.02 -2.61
CA ALA A 193 -5.36 -0.63 -2.63
C ALA A 193 -5.29 -1.97 -1.88
N HIS A 194 -6.02 -2.11 -0.78
CA HIS A 194 -6.10 -3.36 -0.01
C HIS A 194 -6.66 -4.54 -0.83
N LYS A 195 -7.56 -4.29 -1.78
CA LYS A 195 -8.13 -5.33 -2.65
C LYS A 195 -7.22 -5.74 -3.81
N ASN A 196 -6.08 -5.06 -3.97
CA ASN A 196 -5.12 -5.32 -5.03
C ASN A 196 -3.77 -5.71 -4.43
N GLU A 197 -3.12 -4.81 -3.69
CA GLU A 197 -1.78 -5.04 -3.14
C GLU A 197 -1.77 -6.10 -2.04
N LEU A 198 -2.73 -6.05 -1.10
CA LEU A 198 -2.80 -7.06 -0.03
C LEU A 198 -3.41 -8.38 -0.52
N TYR A 199 -4.22 -8.34 -1.58
CA TYR A 199 -4.64 -9.54 -2.31
C TYR A 199 -3.43 -10.25 -2.93
N ASN A 200 -2.57 -9.51 -3.64
CA ASN A 200 -1.36 -10.05 -4.22
C ASN A 200 -0.45 -10.60 -3.11
N LEU A 201 -0.21 -9.84 -2.04
CA LEU A 201 0.57 -10.30 -0.89
C LEU A 201 0.07 -11.64 -0.33
N TYR A 202 -1.26 -11.80 -0.17
CA TYR A 202 -1.84 -13.07 0.28
C TYR A 202 -1.43 -14.23 -0.62
N HIS A 203 -1.57 -14.07 -1.94
CA HIS A 203 -1.26 -15.13 -2.91
C HIS A 203 0.23 -15.44 -2.95
N PHE A 204 1.10 -14.43 -2.95
CA PHE A 204 2.53 -14.69 -2.89
C PHE A 204 2.95 -15.39 -1.60
N LEU A 205 2.38 -15.02 -0.46
CA LEU A 205 2.73 -15.65 0.81
C LEU A 205 2.23 -17.08 0.90
N ILE A 206 1.02 -17.38 0.44
CA ILE A 206 0.51 -18.75 0.48
C ILE A 206 1.28 -19.65 -0.48
N ASP A 207 1.61 -19.17 -1.68
CA ASP A 207 2.40 -19.90 -2.66
C ASP A 207 3.83 -20.11 -2.16
N PHE A 208 4.46 -19.08 -1.57
CA PHE A 208 5.76 -19.20 -0.91
C PHE A 208 5.76 -20.27 0.19
N ASN A 209 4.72 -20.30 1.03
CA ASN A 209 4.61 -21.32 2.07
C ASN A 209 4.37 -22.72 1.49
N ARG A 210 3.60 -22.85 0.41
CA ARG A 210 3.37 -24.13 -0.29
C ARG A 210 4.65 -24.67 -0.93
N GLU A 211 5.43 -23.80 -1.56
CA GLU A 211 6.70 -24.18 -2.21
C GLU A 211 7.77 -24.61 -1.20
N LEU A 212 7.77 -24.02 0.01
CA LEU A 212 8.75 -24.32 1.04
C LEU A 212 8.34 -25.41 2.03
N ASN A 213 7.06 -25.74 2.13
CA ASN A 213 6.56 -26.76 3.05
C ASN A 213 6.52 -28.15 2.42
N PHE A 214 6.93 -29.14 3.21
CA PHE A 214 6.70 -30.57 2.97
C PHE A 214 5.30 -31.04 3.44
N ILE A 215 4.48 -30.13 3.99
CA ILE A 215 3.14 -30.38 4.56
C ILE A 215 2.13 -29.49 3.85
N ASP A 216 0.95 -30.02 3.55
CA ASP A 216 -0.15 -29.27 2.95
C ASP A 216 -0.53 -28.06 3.81
N VAL A 217 -0.42 -26.87 3.22
CA VAL A 217 -0.84 -25.60 3.86
C VAL A 217 -2.36 -25.58 4.02
N ASP A 218 -2.86 -25.57 5.26
CA ASP A 218 -4.28 -25.32 5.54
C ASP A 218 -4.62 -23.86 5.24
N GLU A 219 -5.43 -23.62 4.20
CA GLU A 219 -5.78 -22.25 3.83
C GLU A 219 -6.60 -21.53 4.91
N GLY A 220 -7.36 -22.26 5.73
CA GLY A 220 -8.18 -21.68 6.79
C GLY A 220 -7.30 -21.10 7.90
N ASP A 221 -6.30 -21.85 8.33
CA ASP A 221 -5.31 -21.40 9.32
C ASP A 221 -4.42 -20.31 8.75
N PHE A 222 -4.02 -20.43 7.48
CA PHE A 222 -3.27 -19.36 6.81
C PHE A 222 -4.06 -18.04 6.75
N LYS A 223 -5.37 -18.10 6.43
CA LYS A 223 -6.26 -16.92 6.46
C LYS A 223 -6.40 -16.36 7.87
N PHE A 224 -6.43 -17.21 8.89
CA PHE A 224 -6.51 -16.77 10.29
C PHE A 224 -5.27 -15.98 10.70
N GLU A 225 -4.07 -16.48 10.37
CA GLU A 225 -2.80 -15.78 10.63
C GLU A 225 -2.66 -14.52 9.78
N PHE A 226 -3.02 -14.60 8.48
CA PHE A 226 -2.99 -13.46 7.58
C PHE A 226 -3.86 -12.30 8.07
N TYR A 227 -5.01 -12.57 8.71
CA TYR A 227 -5.80 -11.51 9.35
C TYR A 227 -4.98 -10.75 10.40
N ALA A 228 -4.21 -11.44 11.24
CA ALA A 228 -3.37 -10.79 12.24
C ALA A 228 -2.23 -9.98 11.59
N LEU A 229 -1.67 -10.43 10.46
CA LEU A 229 -0.76 -9.61 9.66
C LEU A 229 -1.45 -8.33 9.16
N LEU A 230 -2.71 -8.40 8.71
CA LEU A 230 -3.45 -7.21 8.29
C LEU A 230 -3.60 -6.18 9.42
N GLU A 231 -3.65 -6.59 10.69
CA GLU A 231 -3.66 -5.66 11.84
C GLU A 231 -2.40 -4.80 11.93
N ILE A 232 -1.28 -5.30 11.39
CA ILE A 232 -0.01 -4.58 11.28
C ILE A 232 0.02 -3.74 10.00
N LEU A 233 -0.48 -4.28 8.89
CA LEU A 233 -0.40 -3.64 7.57
C LEU A 233 -1.40 -2.51 7.36
N TYR A 234 -2.57 -2.55 7.98
CA TYR A 234 -3.59 -1.52 7.74
C TYR A 234 -3.21 -0.19 8.40
N ARG A 235 -2.95 0.83 7.58
CA ARG A 235 -2.72 2.21 8.05
C ARG A 235 -3.97 2.87 8.63
N THR A 236 -5.16 2.38 8.26
CA THR A 236 -6.45 2.85 8.81
C THR A 236 -7.19 1.71 9.48
N LYS A 237 -7.21 1.69 10.82
CA LYS A 237 -7.85 0.62 11.62
C LYS A 237 -9.33 0.38 11.31
N GLY A 238 -10.04 1.38 10.81
CA GLY A 238 -11.45 1.25 10.39
C GLY A 238 -11.69 0.20 9.30
N GLN A 239 -10.67 -0.17 8.52
CA GLN A 239 -10.79 -1.17 7.45
C GLN A 239 -10.96 -2.61 7.96
N LEU A 240 -10.52 -2.90 9.18
CA LEU A 240 -10.62 -4.24 9.78
C LEU A 240 -11.95 -4.53 10.45
N ASN A 241 -12.72 -3.47 10.78
CA ASN A 241 -14.00 -3.55 11.49
C ASN A 241 -13.97 -4.54 12.68
N ASN A 242 -12.92 -4.49 13.50
CA ASN A 242 -12.67 -5.45 14.58
C ASN A 242 -13.44 -5.15 15.89
N SER A 243 -14.59 -4.45 15.80
CA SER A 243 -15.42 -4.13 16.96
C SER A 243 -16.07 -5.38 17.57
N GLU A 244 -16.33 -5.37 18.88
CA GLU A 244 -17.04 -6.48 19.56
C GLU A 244 -18.39 -6.77 18.90
N LYS A 245 -19.11 -5.73 18.49
CA LYS A 245 -20.37 -5.85 17.75
C LYS A 245 -20.21 -6.58 16.41
N ALA A 246 -19.11 -6.35 15.69
CA ALA A 246 -18.84 -7.06 14.45
C ALA A 246 -18.49 -8.54 14.72
N LYS A 247 -17.66 -8.79 15.74
CA LYS A 247 -17.25 -10.15 16.17
C LYS A 247 -18.43 -10.99 16.65
N ALA A 248 -19.40 -10.39 17.34
CA ALA A 248 -20.59 -11.08 17.87
C ALA A 248 -21.48 -11.76 16.81
N ASN A 249 -21.32 -11.42 15.51
CA ASN A 249 -22.05 -12.07 14.43
C ASN A 249 -21.43 -13.41 13.99
N TYR A 250 -20.35 -13.85 14.64
CA TYR A 250 -19.62 -15.06 14.28
C TYR A 250 -19.53 -15.98 15.49
N TYR A 251 -19.50 -17.29 15.24
CA TYR A 251 -19.49 -18.30 16.30
C TYR A 251 -18.22 -18.26 17.15
N ASN A 252 -17.08 -17.95 16.52
CA ASN A 252 -15.81 -17.79 17.19
C ASN A 252 -14.89 -16.82 16.42
N GLU A 253 -13.76 -16.47 17.05
CA GLU A 253 -12.78 -15.58 16.46
C GLU A 253 -12.17 -16.12 15.17
N ARG A 254 -11.95 -17.43 15.07
CA ARG A 254 -11.39 -18.04 13.85
C ARG A 254 -12.30 -17.79 12.65
N GLN A 255 -13.60 -18.05 12.80
CA GLN A 255 -14.59 -17.83 11.75
C GLN A 255 -14.65 -16.35 11.36
N PHE A 256 -14.62 -15.43 12.34
CA PHE A 256 -14.60 -14.00 12.10
C PHE A 256 -13.42 -13.58 11.22
N ARG A 257 -12.19 -13.97 11.61
CA ARG A 257 -10.95 -13.58 10.92
C ARG A 257 -10.90 -14.14 9.49
N VAL A 258 -11.19 -15.43 9.32
CA VAL A 258 -11.20 -16.08 7.99
C VAL A 258 -12.24 -15.45 7.08
N ALA A 259 -13.47 -15.20 7.58
CA ALA A 259 -14.51 -14.55 6.79
C ALA A 259 -14.13 -13.12 6.39
N HIS A 260 -13.43 -12.38 7.26
CA HIS A 260 -12.94 -11.04 6.93
C HIS A 260 -11.87 -11.04 5.85
N VAL A 261 -10.91 -11.97 5.88
CA VAL A 261 -9.92 -12.09 4.80
C VAL A 261 -10.63 -12.39 3.47
N ASN A 262 -11.57 -13.34 3.47
CA ASN A 262 -12.34 -13.66 2.26
C ASN A 262 -13.11 -12.43 1.72
N ARG A 263 -13.74 -11.64 2.60
CA ARG A 263 -14.59 -10.52 2.20
C ARG A 263 -13.84 -9.23 1.87
N ASN A 264 -12.73 -8.96 2.54
CA ASN A 264 -12.05 -7.66 2.42
C ASN A 264 -10.84 -7.74 1.51
N ILE A 265 -10.24 -8.92 1.38
CA ILE A 265 -9.04 -9.11 0.57
C ILE A 265 -9.38 -9.93 -0.68
N LEU A 266 -9.98 -11.11 -0.52
CA LEU A 266 -10.12 -12.10 -1.59
C LEU A 266 -11.38 -11.94 -2.47
N SER A 267 -12.28 -11.02 -2.14
CA SER A 267 -13.51 -10.74 -2.92
C SER A 267 -13.34 -9.64 -3.97
#